data_AF-A0A7Y0EV81-F1
#
_entry.id   AF-A0A7Y0EV81-F1
#
_cell.length_a   1.000
_cell.length_b   1.000
_cell.length_c   1.000
_cell.angle_alpha   90.00
_cell.angle_beta   90.00
_cell.angle_gamma   90.00
#
_symmetry.space_group_name_H-M   'P 1'
#
loop_
_entity.id
_entity.type
_entity.pdbx_description
1 polymer ?
#
loop_
_entity_poly.entity_id
_entity_poly.type
_entity_poly.pdbx_seq_one_letter_code
_entity_poly.pdbx_strand_id
1 'polypeptide(L)'
;MGRPMAEDPMLVEIAPADLGGALGRFALDTGEVCRALKCHRPWMAVHVRPFVPHCYVPSGVAAQWRTAQGMHWDREALRRLVAEHATFTRRNRRVYASAHMPEKRAAEIAAERDALQHRAIAAQAEAGLSGDMTVIDGTVTTISRLLDAFDQETVSKALDAEGKRLWNLAVGRRNGLPWLPAEPVPFATDGSWQTTASLTDWGDTSEMVQRGIFERCMTRVEIDFPGGPGVKVMYFDDPRNIEPYDMAIGLDTSWIVPADA
;
A
#
# COMPACT_ATOMS: atom_id res chain seq x y z
N MET A 1 11.27 25.41 19.95
CA MET A 1 10.85 26.78 20.34
C MET A 1 9.88 27.27 19.28
N GLY A 2 8.64 27.60 19.63
CA GLY A 2 7.64 28.07 18.68
C GLY A 2 7.77 29.58 18.44
N ARG A 3 7.81 30.01 17.17
CA ARG A 3 7.68 31.43 16.82
C ARG A 3 6.32 31.96 17.29
N PRO A 4 6.22 33.24 17.71
CA PRO A 4 4.94 33.86 18.03
C PRO A 4 3.98 33.79 16.82
N MET A 5 2.68 33.61 17.07
CA MET A 5 1.64 33.50 16.02
C MET A 5 1.62 34.68 15.03
N ALA A 6 2.11 35.85 15.44
CA ALA A 6 2.16 37.05 14.61
C ALA A 6 3.20 37.01 13.46
N GLU A 7 4.05 35.98 13.40
CA GLU A 7 5.08 35.82 12.37
C GLU A 7 4.87 34.57 11.49
N ASP A 8 3.67 34.00 11.51
CA ASP A 8 3.35 32.83 10.69
C ASP A 8 2.80 33.26 9.32
N PRO A 9 3.60 33.21 8.24
CA PRO A 9 3.16 33.69 6.93
C PRO A 9 2.06 32.81 6.31
N MET A 10 1.82 31.62 6.85
CA MET A 10 0.80 30.70 6.38
C MET A 10 -0.48 30.76 7.22
N LEU A 11 -0.51 31.55 8.30
CA LEU A 11 -1.72 31.77 9.07
C LEU A 11 -2.66 32.69 8.28
N VAL A 12 -3.84 32.16 7.96
CA VAL A 12 -4.92 32.88 7.32
C VAL A 12 -5.90 33.34 8.38
N GLU A 13 -6.03 34.65 8.53
CA GLU A 13 -7.03 35.26 9.40
C GLU A 13 -8.39 35.25 8.71
N ILE A 14 -9.39 34.63 9.36
CA ILE A 14 -10.75 34.51 8.84
C ILE A 14 -11.70 34.96 9.94
N ALA A 15 -12.62 35.87 9.61
CA ALA A 15 -13.61 36.33 10.56
C ALA A 15 -14.51 35.16 11.00
N PRO A 16 -14.96 35.09 12.27
CA PRO A 16 -15.78 33.99 12.75
C PRO A 16 -17.04 33.70 11.92
N ALA A 17 -17.64 34.75 11.33
CA ALA A 17 -18.81 34.63 10.48
C ALA A 17 -18.53 33.89 9.15
N ASP A 18 -17.31 33.98 8.64
CA ASP A 18 -16.91 33.43 7.34
C ASP A 18 -16.23 32.06 7.44
N LEU A 19 -15.85 31.65 8.66
CA LEU A 19 -15.18 30.37 8.91
C LEU A 19 -15.99 29.18 8.37
N GLY A 20 -17.31 29.20 8.50
CA GLY A 20 -18.18 28.13 7.99
C GLY A 20 -17.99 27.85 6.50
N GLY A 21 -17.88 28.90 5.68
CA GLY A 21 -17.61 28.77 4.23
C GLY A 21 -16.16 28.36 3.94
N ALA A 22 -15.22 28.81 4.76
CA ALA A 22 -13.80 28.50 4.60
C ALA A 22 -13.43 27.06 4.97
N LEU A 23 -14.19 26.39 5.85
CA LEU A 23 -13.94 25.01 6.28
C LEU A 23 -13.97 23.98 5.14
N GLY A 24 -14.59 24.30 3.99
CA GLY A 24 -14.49 23.45 2.80
C GLY A 24 -13.06 23.38 2.24
N ARG A 25 -12.29 24.47 2.36
CA ARG A 25 -10.87 24.55 1.99
C ARG A 25 -9.97 24.07 3.12
N PHE A 26 -10.19 24.59 4.33
CA PHE A 26 -9.45 24.23 5.54
C PHE A 26 -10.09 23.00 6.20
N ALA A 27 -10.05 21.89 5.48
CA ALA A 27 -10.85 20.69 5.76
C ALA A 27 -10.10 19.60 6.52
N LEU A 28 -8.92 19.90 7.07
CA LEU A 28 -8.10 18.96 7.83
C LEU A 28 -7.73 19.55 9.19
N ASP A 29 -8.00 18.85 10.27
CA ASP A 29 -7.45 19.21 11.57
C ASP A 29 -5.99 18.78 11.71
N THR A 30 -5.32 19.27 12.76
CA THR A 30 -3.91 18.91 13.04
C THR A 30 -3.69 17.41 13.23
N GLY A 31 -4.64 16.71 13.85
CA GLY A 31 -4.58 15.27 14.04
C GLY A 31 -4.67 14.52 12.72
N GLU A 32 -5.53 14.96 11.80
CA GLU A 32 -5.66 14.40 10.45
C GLU A 32 -4.39 14.61 9.64
N VAL A 33 -3.77 15.79 9.67
CA VAL A 33 -2.46 16.03 9.02
C VAL A 33 -1.39 15.10 9.59
N CYS A 34 -1.31 14.97 10.92
CA CYS A 34 -0.35 14.10 11.58
C CYS A 34 -0.59 12.61 11.25
N ARG A 35 -1.86 12.19 11.14
CA ARG A 35 -2.24 10.82 10.77
C ARG A 35 -1.92 10.54 9.31
N ALA A 36 -2.27 11.44 8.40
CA ALA A 36 -2.01 11.31 6.97
C ALA A 36 -0.50 11.21 6.69
N LEU A 37 0.29 12.08 7.32
CA LEU A 37 1.75 12.05 7.18
C LEU A 37 2.43 11.08 8.13
N LYS A 38 1.73 10.35 9.02
CA LYS A 38 2.31 9.48 10.07
C LYS A 38 3.43 10.17 10.86
N CYS A 39 3.20 11.41 11.29
CA CYS A 39 4.17 12.23 12.03
C CYS A 39 3.62 12.70 13.38
N HIS A 40 4.51 13.19 14.23
CA HIS A 40 4.12 13.87 15.47
C HIS A 40 4.03 15.39 15.27
N ARG A 41 3.26 16.07 16.11
CA ARG A 41 3.00 17.52 16.01
C ARG A 41 4.26 18.39 15.91
N PRO A 42 5.34 18.17 16.71
CA PRO A 42 6.57 18.94 16.54
C PRO A 42 7.20 18.84 15.15
N TRP A 43 7.13 17.67 14.50
CA TRP A 43 7.66 17.47 13.16
C TRP A 43 6.82 18.23 12.14
N MET A 44 5.48 18.12 12.23
CA MET A 44 4.55 18.86 11.36
C MET A 44 4.76 20.38 11.48
N ALA A 45 4.96 20.88 12.70
CA ALA A 45 5.20 22.30 12.96
C ALA A 45 6.49 22.85 12.30
N VAL A 46 7.46 21.99 12.00
CA VAL A 46 8.72 22.37 11.33
C VAL A 46 8.61 22.20 9.81
N HIS A 47 8.03 21.09 9.34
CA HIS A 47 8.11 20.69 7.94
C HIS A 47 6.85 20.99 7.11
N VAL A 48 5.71 21.23 7.75
CA VAL A 48 4.42 21.47 7.06
C VAL A 48 3.93 22.87 7.33
N ARG A 49 3.92 23.29 8.60
CA ARG A 49 3.41 24.59 9.02
C ARG A 49 3.94 25.79 8.23
N PRO A 50 5.24 25.88 7.90
CA PRO A 50 5.76 27.03 7.16
C PRO A 50 5.32 27.10 5.69
N PHE A 51 4.69 26.05 5.15
CA PHE A 51 4.42 25.89 3.72
C PHE A 51 2.94 25.65 3.40
N VAL A 52 2.11 25.31 4.40
CA VAL A 52 0.69 25.00 4.21
C VAL A 52 -0.18 26.04 4.90
N PRO A 53 -1.02 26.78 4.15
CA PRO A 53 -2.00 27.69 4.70
C PRO A 53 -2.91 27.03 5.73
N HIS A 54 -3.20 27.75 6.80
CA HIS A 54 -4.02 27.23 7.89
C HIS A 54 -4.76 28.36 8.61
N CYS A 55 -5.88 28.03 9.27
CA CYS A 55 -6.64 28.97 10.09
C CYS A 55 -6.89 28.39 11.49
N TYR A 56 -7.22 29.26 12.44
CA TYR A 56 -7.64 28.84 13.78
C TYR A 56 -9.16 28.84 13.89
N VAL A 57 -9.73 27.71 14.34
CA VAL A 57 -11.17 27.55 14.60
C VAL A 57 -11.41 27.60 16.11
N PRO A 58 -12.11 28.63 16.62
CA PRO A 58 -12.45 28.75 18.03
C PRO A 58 -13.57 27.77 18.42
N SER A 59 -13.68 27.49 19.71
CA SER A 59 -14.62 26.49 20.27
C SER A 59 -16.09 26.73 19.88
N GLY A 60 -16.54 27.99 19.86
CA GLY A 60 -17.92 28.32 19.49
C GLY A 60 -18.27 27.96 18.05
N VAL A 61 -17.35 28.20 17.12
CA VAL A 61 -17.50 27.85 15.70
C VAL A 61 -17.36 26.33 15.52
N ALA A 62 -16.41 25.71 16.21
CA ALA A 62 -16.24 24.26 16.20
C ALA A 62 -17.52 23.52 16.61
N ALA A 63 -18.18 23.98 17.68
CA ALA A 63 -19.45 23.42 18.14
C ALA A 63 -20.59 23.61 17.12
N GLN A 64 -20.70 24.79 16.51
CA GLN A 64 -21.72 25.09 15.50
C GLN A 64 -21.59 24.19 14.27
N TRP A 65 -20.36 23.97 13.80
CA TRP A 65 -20.08 23.23 12.56
C TRP A 65 -19.68 21.78 12.79
N ARG A 66 -19.77 21.29 14.03
CA ARG A 66 -19.42 19.92 14.45
C ARG A 66 -18.01 19.50 13.98
N THR A 67 -17.06 20.41 14.08
CA THR A 67 -15.66 20.19 13.72
C THR A 67 -14.75 20.26 14.95
N ALA A 68 -13.48 19.89 14.81
CA ALA A 68 -12.50 20.00 15.87
C ALA A 68 -12.17 21.48 16.17
N GLN A 69 -11.96 21.81 17.44
CA GLN A 69 -11.36 23.10 17.80
C GLN A 69 -9.85 23.09 17.49
N GLY A 70 -9.30 24.21 17.03
CA GLY A 70 -7.86 24.41 16.87
C GLY A 70 -7.46 24.75 15.44
N MET A 71 -6.27 24.32 15.04
CA MET A 71 -5.70 24.63 13.72
C MET A 71 -6.30 23.70 12.65
N HIS A 72 -6.80 24.32 11.59
CA HIS A 72 -7.31 23.68 10.38
C HIS A 72 -6.48 24.05 9.17
N TRP A 73 -6.22 23.07 8.31
CA TRP A 73 -5.19 23.11 7.27
C TRP A 73 -5.82 23.00 5.89
N ASP A 74 -5.26 23.74 4.94
CA ASP A 74 -5.64 23.68 3.53
C ASP A 74 -5.24 22.32 2.93
N ARG A 75 -6.24 21.51 2.58
CA ARG A 75 -6.06 20.16 2.04
C ARG A 75 -5.31 20.16 0.72
N GLU A 76 -5.65 21.08 -0.17
CA GLU A 76 -5.08 21.12 -1.52
C GLU A 76 -3.65 21.66 -1.50
N ALA A 77 -3.37 22.62 -0.61
CA ALA A 77 -1.99 23.08 -0.40
C ALA A 77 -1.10 21.97 0.19
N LEU A 78 -1.60 21.17 1.13
CA LEU A 78 -0.87 20.02 1.66
C LEU A 78 -0.60 18.98 0.55
N ARG A 79 -1.60 18.65 -0.27
CA ARG A 79 -1.43 17.73 -1.40
C ARG A 79 -0.39 18.23 -2.40
N ARG A 80 -0.41 19.52 -2.70
CA ARG A 80 0.57 20.15 -3.60
C ARG A 80 1.99 20.08 -3.02
N LEU A 81 2.15 20.43 -1.74
CA LEU A 81 3.44 20.33 -1.07
C LEU A 81 4.01 18.91 -1.15
N VAL A 82 3.19 17.88 -0.92
CA VAL A 82 3.64 16.50 -1.07
C VAL A 82 3.97 16.19 -2.53
N ALA A 83 3.11 16.54 -3.47
CA ALA A 83 3.32 16.23 -4.89
C ALA A 83 4.58 16.88 -5.48
N GLU A 84 4.92 18.10 -5.06
CA GLU A 84 6.11 18.83 -5.53
C GLU A 84 7.42 18.26 -4.95
N HIS A 85 7.34 17.56 -3.81
CA HIS A 85 8.50 17.10 -3.06
C HIS A 85 8.60 15.57 -2.94
N ALA A 86 7.68 14.82 -3.55
CA ALA A 86 7.62 13.37 -3.49
C ALA A 86 8.32 12.71 -4.68
N THR A 87 9.19 11.75 -4.40
CA THR A 87 9.78 10.83 -5.38
C THR A 87 9.19 9.44 -5.18
N PHE A 88 8.68 8.85 -6.26
CA PHE A 88 8.02 7.55 -6.25
C PHE A 88 8.93 6.49 -6.89
N THR A 89 9.14 5.38 -6.18
CA THR A 89 9.98 4.29 -6.66
C THR A 89 9.36 2.93 -6.38
N ARG A 90 9.67 1.95 -7.22
CA ARG A 90 9.29 0.54 -7.08
C ARG A 90 10.47 -0.37 -7.39
N ARG A 91 10.53 -1.53 -6.76
CA ARG A 91 11.60 -2.53 -7.01
C ARG A 91 11.10 -3.79 -7.71
N ASN A 92 9.81 -4.06 -7.58
CA ASN A 92 9.17 -5.27 -8.05
C ASN A 92 7.75 -4.97 -8.51
N ARG A 93 7.18 -5.92 -9.25
CA ARG A 93 5.76 -5.95 -9.61
C ARG A 93 5.22 -7.36 -9.47
N ARG A 94 3.92 -7.46 -9.20
CA ARG A 94 3.21 -8.74 -9.22
C ARG A 94 2.71 -9.01 -10.64
N VAL A 95 2.88 -10.24 -11.08
CA VAL A 95 2.41 -10.73 -12.38
C VAL A 95 1.49 -11.91 -12.13
N TYR A 96 0.36 -11.96 -12.82
CA TYR A 96 -0.64 -13.01 -12.69
C TYR A 96 -0.57 -13.96 -13.88
N ALA A 97 -0.73 -15.26 -13.62
CA ALA A 97 -0.70 -16.28 -14.65
C ALA A 97 -1.77 -16.08 -15.73
N SER A 98 -2.97 -15.67 -15.30
CA SER A 98 -4.12 -15.43 -16.17
C SER A 98 -3.84 -14.40 -17.27
N ALA A 99 -2.98 -13.42 -17.02
CA ALA A 99 -2.62 -12.40 -18.00
C ALA A 99 -1.75 -12.92 -19.16
N HIS A 100 -1.21 -14.14 -19.03
CA HIS A 100 -0.25 -14.75 -19.97
C HIS A 100 -0.76 -16.06 -20.57
N MET A 101 -2.08 -16.24 -20.61
CA MET A 101 -2.73 -17.36 -21.28
C MET A 101 -4.14 -16.97 -21.76
N PRO A 102 -4.75 -17.74 -22.69
CA PRO A 102 -6.11 -17.47 -23.12
C PRO A 102 -7.11 -17.56 -21.95
N GLU A 103 -8.06 -16.63 -21.88
CA GLU A 103 -9.07 -16.53 -20.81
C GLU A 103 -9.76 -17.88 -20.51
N LYS A 104 -10.23 -18.56 -21.57
CA LYS A 104 -10.85 -19.89 -21.44
C LYS A 104 -9.92 -20.89 -20.74
N ARG A 105 -8.63 -20.88 -21.09
CA ARG A 105 -7.66 -21.79 -20.49
C ARG A 105 -7.36 -21.42 -19.04
N ALA A 106 -7.29 -20.12 -18.73
CA ALA A 106 -7.13 -19.65 -17.36
C ALA A 106 -8.30 -20.11 -16.47
N ALA A 107 -9.53 -20.02 -16.96
CA ALA A 107 -10.73 -20.46 -16.25
C ALA A 107 -10.77 -21.98 -16.03
N GLU A 108 -10.37 -22.77 -17.04
CA GLU A 108 -10.24 -24.23 -16.89
C GLU A 108 -9.22 -24.59 -15.80
N ILE A 109 -8.04 -23.97 -15.83
CA ILE A 109 -6.98 -24.22 -14.84
C ILE A 109 -7.40 -23.77 -13.44
N ALA A 110 -8.11 -22.64 -13.32
CA ALA A 110 -8.66 -22.20 -12.04
C ALA A 110 -9.63 -23.24 -11.46
N ALA A 111 -10.56 -23.74 -12.28
CA ALA A 111 -11.51 -24.76 -11.84
C ALA A 111 -10.81 -26.08 -11.46
N GLU A 112 -9.79 -26.49 -12.21
CA GLU A 112 -8.95 -27.66 -11.87
C GLU A 112 -8.23 -27.47 -10.52
N ARG A 113 -7.66 -26.28 -10.29
CA ARG A 113 -6.94 -25.90 -9.06
C ARG A 113 -7.87 -25.85 -7.85
N ASP A 114 -9.04 -25.22 -7.99
CA ASP A 114 -10.05 -25.15 -6.93
C ASP A 114 -10.58 -26.54 -6.57
N ALA A 115 -10.86 -27.38 -7.58
CA ALA A 115 -11.26 -28.76 -7.36
C ALA A 115 -10.16 -29.58 -6.65
N LEU A 116 -8.89 -29.31 -6.93
CA LEU A 116 -7.76 -29.92 -6.22
C LEU A 116 -7.72 -29.46 -4.76
N GLN A 117 -7.84 -28.16 -4.50
CA GLN A 117 -7.86 -27.61 -3.14
C GLN A 117 -9.03 -28.16 -2.32
N HIS A 118 -10.24 -28.19 -2.88
CA HIS A 118 -11.41 -28.77 -2.21
C HIS A 118 -11.23 -30.25 -1.87
N ARG A 119 -10.66 -31.05 -2.79
CA ARG A 119 -10.35 -32.46 -2.52
C ARG A 119 -9.30 -32.61 -1.42
N ALA A 120 -8.28 -31.76 -1.41
CA ALA A 120 -7.22 -31.80 -0.40
C ALA A 120 -7.74 -31.46 1.00
N ILE A 121 -8.63 -30.47 1.12
CA ILE A 121 -9.31 -30.08 2.37
C ILE A 121 -10.25 -31.20 2.84
N ALA A 122 -10.99 -31.83 1.94
CA ALA A 122 -11.85 -32.97 2.30
C ALA A 122 -11.02 -34.15 2.82
N ALA A 123 -9.93 -34.52 2.13
CA ALA A 123 -9.02 -35.58 2.56
C ALA A 123 -8.32 -35.26 3.90
N GLN A 124 -7.97 -33.99 4.14
CA GLN A 124 -7.47 -33.53 5.42
C GLN A 124 -8.49 -33.79 6.55
N ALA A 125 -9.75 -33.42 6.32
CA ALA A 125 -10.82 -33.58 7.30
C ALA A 125 -11.09 -35.07 7.61
N GLU A 126 -11.12 -35.92 6.58
CA GLU A 126 -11.28 -37.37 6.72
C GLU A 126 -10.11 -38.02 7.48
N ALA A 127 -8.89 -37.54 7.26
CA ALA A 127 -7.69 -38.01 7.94
C ALA A 127 -7.53 -37.47 9.39
N GLY A 128 -8.42 -36.58 9.84
CA GLY A 128 -8.33 -35.95 11.16
C GLY A 128 -7.08 -35.08 11.34
N LEU A 129 -6.54 -34.55 10.25
CA LEU A 129 -5.32 -33.74 10.26
C LEU A 129 -5.63 -32.28 10.59
N SER A 130 -4.76 -31.65 11.39
CA SER A 130 -4.84 -30.22 11.71
C SER A 130 -3.88 -29.39 10.87
N GLY A 131 -4.19 -28.11 10.67
CA GLY A 131 -3.33 -27.17 9.95
C GLY A 131 -3.48 -27.23 8.43
N ASP A 132 -2.37 -27.23 7.69
CA ASP A 132 -2.32 -27.22 6.21
C ASP A 132 -1.95 -28.61 5.64
N MET A 133 -2.29 -29.70 6.34
CA MET A 133 -1.78 -31.05 6.06
C MET A 133 -2.85 -31.94 5.42
N THR A 134 -2.48 -32.70 4.40
CA THR A 134 -3.37 -33.63 3.68
C THR A 134 -2.66 -34.96 3.38
N VAL A 135 -3.41 -36.02 3.13
CA VAL A 135 -2.87 -37.34 2.76
C VAL A 135 -3.14 -37.61 1.29
N ILE A 136 -2.09 -37.89 0.53
CA ILE A 136 -2.17 -38.25 -0.89
C ILE A 136 -1.38 -39.52 -1.09
N ASP A 137 -2.01 -40.55 -1.66
CA ASP A 137 -1.41 -41.85 -1.90
C ASP A 137 -0.66 -42.43 -0.68
N GLY A 138 -1.24 -42.23 0.51
CA GLY A 138 -0.68 -42.69 1.79
C GLY A 138 0.49 -41.84 2.33
N THR A 139 0.86 -40.75 1.65
CA THR A 139 1.90 -39.82 2.09
C THR A 139 1.27 -38.54 2.64
N VAL A 140 1.71 -38.11 3.83
CA VAL A 140 1.30 -36.81 4.39
C VAL A 140 2.11 -35.69 3.72
N THR A 141 1.41 -34.75 3.08
CA THR A 141 1.99 -33.55 2.46
C THR A 141 1.23 -32.30 2.90
N THR A 142 1.75 -31.11 2.60
CA THR A 142 0.98 -29.88 2.79
C THR A 142 0.12 -29.58 1.58
N ILE A 143 -1.06 -28.99 1.79
CA ILE A 143 -1.92 -28.52 0.69
C ILE A 143 -1.14 -27.49 -0.14
N SER A 144 -0.36 -26.61 0.50
CA SER A 144 0.53 -25.68 -0.20
C SER A 144 1.47 -26.38 -1.19
N ARG A 145 2.17 -27.47 -0.80
CA ARG A 145 3.07 -28.21 -1.70
C ARG A 145 2.33 -28.89 -2.85
N LEU A 146 1.11 -29.36 -2.60
CA LEU A 146 0.26 -29.95 -3.62
C LEU A 146 -0.09 -28.91 -4.70
N LEU A 147 -0.52 -27.72 -4.26
CA LEU A 147 -0.86 -26.63 -5.18
C LEU A 147 0.39 -26.12 -5.92
N ASP A 148 1.54 -26.02 -5.27
CA ASP A 148 2.81 -25.68 -5.91
C ASP A 148 3.19 -26.68 -7.02
N ALA A 149 3.00 -27.98 -6.78
CA ALA A 149 3.25 -29.02 -7.78
C ALA A 149 2.30 -28.90 -8.98
N PHE A 150 1.02 -28.63 -8.72
CA PHE A 150 0.03 -28.37 -9.76
C PHE A 150 0.40 -27.12 -10.59
N ASP A 151 0.78 -26.02 -9.94
CA ASP A 151 1.17 -24.80 -10.64
C ASP A 151 2.42 -25.03 -11.51
N GLN A 152 3.41 -25.75 -10.98
CA GLN A 152 4.61 -26.11 -11.72
C GLN A 152 4.32 -27.02 -12.93
N GLU A 153 3.36 -27.95 -12.84
CA GLU A 153 3.07 -28.89 -13.92
C GLU A 153 2.08 -28.34 -14.95
N THR A 154 1.04 -27.65 -14.50
CA THR A 154 -0.12 -27.26 -15.31
C THR A 154 -0.05 -25.80 -15.71
N VAL A 155 0.13 -24.88 -14.76
CA VAL A 155 0.17 -23.44 -15.03
C VAL A 155 1.37 -23.13 -15.92
N SER A 156 2.57 -23.59 -15.55
CA SER A 156 3.80 -23.28 -16.30
C SER A 156 3.75 -23.69 -17.78
N LYS A 157 3.09 -24.80 -18.11
CA LYS A 157 2.95 -25.30 -19.49
C LYS A 157 1.99 -24.44 -20.30
N ALA A 158 0.93 -23.93 -19.67
CA ALA A 158 -0.13 -23.14 -20.29
C ALA A 158 0.28 -21.69 -20.60
N LEU A 159 1.35 -21.19 -19.97
CA LEU A 159 1.87 -19.85 -20.22
C LEU A 159 2.38 -19.68 -21.66
N ASP A 160 2.15 -18.49 -22.20
CA ASP A 160 2.80 -18.02 -23.42
C ASP A 160 4.33 -17.84 -23.23
N ALA A 161 5.03 -17.40 -24.28
CA ALA A 161 6.48 -17.23 -24.24
C ALA A 161 6.93 -16.19 -23.19
N GLU A 162 6.15 -15.13 -23.02
CA GLU A 162 6.46 -14.04 -22.09
C GLU A 162 6.16 -14.43 -20.64
N GLY A 163 5.02 -15.07 -20.39
CA GLY A 163 4.68 -15.65 -19.11
C GLY A 163 5.72 -16.66 -18.63
N LYS A 164 6.20 -17.53 -19.52
CA LYS A 164 7.30 -18.47 -19.20
C LYS A 164 8.60 -17.74 -18.86
N ARG A 165 8.94 -16.67 -19.58
CA ARG A 165 10.10 -15.84 -19.27
C ARG A 165 9.98 -15.24 -17.86
N LEU A 166 8.83 -14.63 -17.55
CA LEU A 166 8.57 -13.99 -16.26
C LEU A 166 8.51 -15.01 -15.09
N TRP A 167 7.90 -16.17 -15.31
CA TRP A 167 7.89 -17.30 -14.37
C TRP A 167 9.31 -17.70 -13.98
N ASN A 168 10.17 -17.93 -14.97
CA ASN A 168 11.56 -18.28 -14.74
C ASN A 168 12.34 -17.16 -14.02
N LEU A 169 11.99 -15.90 -14.29
CA LEU A 169 12.61 -14.75 -13.64
C LEU A 169 12.23 -14.63 -12.15
N ALA A 170 11.01 -15.03 -11.79
CA ALA A 170 10.53 -15.01 -10.41
C ALA A 170 11.25 -15.99 -9.48
N VAL A 171 11.83 -17.06 -10.04
CA VAL A 171 12.69 -18.02 -9.34
C VAL A 171 14.08 -17.43 -9.04
N GLY A 172 14.43 -16.30 -9.68
CA GLY A 172 15.71 -15.61 -9.56
C GLY A 172 15.94 -14.87 -8.23
N ARG A 173 17.16 -14.34 -8.05
CA ARG A 173 17.61 -13.71 -6.79
C ARG A 173 16.81 -12.44 -6.48
N ARG A 174 16.17 -12.44 -5.30
CA ARG A 174 15.45 -11.30 -4.70
C ARG A 174 16.38 -10.19 -4.18
N ASN A 175 17.65 -10.53 -3.93
CA ASN A 175 18.62 -9.62 -3.34
C ASN A 175 19.26 -8.74 -4.43
N GLY A 176 19.15 -7.41 -4.28
CA GLY A 176 19.85 -6.45 -5.13
C GLY A 176 19.04 -5.82 -6.27
N LEU A 177 17.71 -5.97 -6.28
CA LEU A 177 16.88 -5.28 -7.27
C LEU A 177 16.94 -3.75 -7.08
N PRO A 178 17.17 -2.97 -8.15
CA PRO A 178 17.22 -1.52 -8.07
C PRO A 178 15.82 -0.95 -7.81
N TRP A 179 15.78 0.20 -7.13
CA TRP A 179 14.60 1.04 -7.11
C TRP A 179 14.49 1.78 -8.45
N LEU A 180 13.40 1.55 -9.15
CA LEU A 180 13.07 2.18 -10.42
C LEU A 180 11.99 3.24 -10.21
N PRO A 181 11.95 4.29 -11.06
CA PRO A 181 10.87 5.27 -11.02
C PRO A 181 9.48 4.62 -11.09
N ALA A 182 8.55 5.13 -10.29
CA ALA A 182 7.14 4.78 -10.33
C ALA A 182 6.29 6.00 -10.73
N GLU A 183 5.07 5.74 -11.21
CA GLU A 183 4.14 6.82 -11.53
C GLU A 183 3.70 7.51 -10.23
N PRO A 184 3.66 8.87 -10.23
CA PRO A 184 3.16 9.60 -9.07
C PRO A 184 1.69 9.27 -8.79
N VAL A 185 1.36 9.09 -7.51
CA VAL A 185 -0.03 8.91 -7.05
C VAL A 185 -0.41 10.10 -6.18
N PRO A 186 -1.65 10.62 -6.30
CA PRO A 186 -2.10 11.72 -5.45
C PRO A 186 -1.97 11.39 -3.96
N PHE A 187 -1.49 12.35 -3.18
CA PHE A 187 -1.39 12.18 -1.74
C PHE A 187 -2.78 12.01 -1.11
N ALA A 188 -2.97 10.85 -0.48
CA ALA A 188 -4.22 10.49 0.18
C ALA A 188 -4.16 10.83 1.68
N THR A 189 -5.12 11.62 2.14
CA THR A 189 -5.23 12.05 3.55
C THR A 189 -5.98 11.05 4.43
N ASP A 190 -6.42 9.94 3.87
CA ASP A 190 -7.11 8.83 4.54
C ASP A 190 -6.16 7.92 5.34
N GLY A 191 -4.84 8.11 5.18
CA GLY A 191 -3.82 7.31 5.84
C GLY A 191 -3.54 5.97 5.16
N SER A 192 -3.95 5.80 3.90
CA SER A 192 -3.59 4.66 3.04
C SER A 192 -2.07 4.54 2.83
N TRP A 193 -1.34 5.66 2.88
CA TRP A 193 0.13 5.66 2.89
C TRP A 193 0.65 5.32 4.29
N GLN A 194 1.54 4.34 4.37
CA GLN A 194 2.04 3.75 5.60
C GLN A 194 3.54 3.95 5.75
N THR A 195 4.04 4.17 6.96
CA THR A 195 5.49 4.06 7.25
C THR A 195 5.84 2.63 7.65
N THR A 196 7.13 2.27 7.66
CA THR A 196 7.57 0.98 8.24
C THR A 196 7.04 0.79 9.65
N ALA A 197 7.10 1.83 10.49
CA ALA A 197 6.56 1.81 11.84
C ALA A 197 5.04 1.63 11.89
N SER A 198 4.31 2.08 10.87
CA SER A 198 2.85 1.87 10.79
C SER A 198 2.49 0.45 10.33
N LEU A 199 3.42 -0.23 9.66
CA LEU A 199 3.29 -1.62 9.20
C LEU A 199 3.83 -2.63 10.21
N THR A 200 4.51 -2.17 11.27
CA THR A 200 5.09 -3.04 12.30
C THR A 200 4.03 -3.34 13.36
N ASP A 201 3.71 -4.61 13.56
CA ASP A 201 2.88 -5.08 14.66
C ASP A 201 3.73 -5.63 15.83
N TRP A 202 3.08 -5.99 16.93
CA TRP A 202 3.75 -6.54 18.11
C TRP A 202 4.39 -7.90 17.79
N GLY A 203 5.71 -7.98 17.98
CA GLY A 203 6.50 -9.17 17.68
C GLY A 203 7.11 -9.20 16.29
N ASP A 204 6.79 -8.23 15.42
CA ASP A 204 7.40 -8.12 14.10
C ASP A 204 8.85 -7.69 14.17
N THR A 205 9.69 -8.35 13.39
CA THR A 205 11.05 -7.87 13.12
C THR A 205 11.06 -6.90 11.95
N SER A 206 12.09 -6.05 11.88
CA SER A 206 12.27 -5.18 10.71
C SER A 206 12.36 -5.97 9.41
N GLU A 207 12.91 -7.19 9.45
CA GLU A 207 12.97 -8.09 8.29
C GLU A 207 11.57 -8.53 7.83
N MET A 208 10.68 -8.91 8.76
CA MET A 208 9.30 -9.30 8.45
C MET A 208 8.54 -8.18 7.75
N VAL A 209 8.65 -6.95 8.27
CA VAL A 209 8.00 -5.78 7.67
C VAL A 209 8.56 -5.51 6.27
N GLN A 210 9.88 -5.57 6.09
CA GLN A 210 10.51 -5.36 4.78
C GLN A 210 10.14 -6.44 3.75
N ARG A 211 9.98 -7.68 4.23
CA ARG A 211 9.49 -8.81 3.43
C ARG A 211 8.02 -8.61 3.05
N GLY A 212 7.16 -8.16 3.95
CA GLY A 212 5.77 -7.82 3.65
C GLY A 212 5.64 -6.71 2.60
N ILE A 213 6.45 -5.64 2.72
CA ILE A 213 6.55 -4.57 1.71
C ILE A 213 6.99 -5.15 0.35
N PHE A 214 7.92 -6.11 0.33
CA PHE A 214 8.35 -6.80 -0.88
C PHE A 214 7.22 -7.63 -1.49
N GLU A 215 6.57 -8.48 -0.69
CA GLU A 215 5.55 -9.43 -1.14
C GLU A 215 4.31 -8.72 -1.70
N ARG A 216 3.92 -7.61 -1.08
CA ARG A 216 2.85 -6.72 -1.56
C ARG A 216 3.25 -5.84 -2.73
N CYS A 217 4.52 -5.88 -3.14
CA CYS A 217 5.10 -5.04 -4.19
C CYS A 217 4.76 -3.55 -4.01
N MET A 218 4.84 -3.06 -2.78
CA MET A 218 4.42 -1.69 -2.45
C MET A 218 5.30 -0.65 -3.14
N THR A 219 4.69 0.44 -3.60
CA THR A 219 5.42 1.61 -4.08
C THR A 219 5.97 2.39 -2.89
N ARG A 220 7.24 2.76 -2.97
CA ARG A 220 7.94 3.59 -1.99
C ARG A 220 7.83 5.04 -2.42
N VAL A 221 7.49 5.90 -1.48
CA VAL A 221 7.50 7.36 -1.67
C VAL A 221 8.43 8.01 -0.67
N GLU A 222 9.35 8.82 -1.18
CA GLU A 222 10.23 9.69 -0.39
C GLU A 222 9.76 11.12 -0.55
N ILE A 223 9.42 11.78 0.55
CA ILE A 223 8.97 13.18 0.55
C ILE A 223 10.06 14.03 1.19
N ASP A 224 10.71 14.87 0.41
CA ASP A 224 11.77 15.78 0.86
C ASP A 224 11.19 17.16 1.19
N PHE A 225 10.71 17.31 2.42
CA PHE A 225 10.07 18.55 2.85
C PHE A 225 11.08 19.71 2.95
N PRO A 226 10.75 20.90 2.44
CA PRO A 226 11.63 22.06 2.55
C PRO A 226 11.88 22.43 4.03
N GLY A 227 13.12 22.86 4.35
CA GLY A 227 13.44 23.45 5.66
C GLY A 227 14.10 22.54 6.72
N GLY A 228 14.54 21.32 6.40
CA GLY A 228 15.35 20.51 7.31
C GLY A 228 15.55 19.06 6.86
N PRO A 229 16.42 18.27 7.51
CA PRO A 229 16.98 17.02 6.98
C PRO A 229 16.02 15.79 7.04
N GLY A 230 14.71 16.01 6.98
CA GLY A 230 13.72 14.97 7.25
C GLY A 230 13.08 14.41 5.98
N VAL A 231 13.81 13.61 5.20
CA VAL A 231 13.16 12.80 4.14
C VAL A 231 12.18 11.84 4.80
N LYS A 232 10.91 11.97 4.45
CA LYS A 232 9.86 11.09 4.93
C LYS A 232 9.67 9.93 3.96
N VAL A 233 9.92 8.72 4.43
CA VAL A 233 9.69 7.49 3.65
C VAL A 233 8.34 6.88 4.01
N MET A 234 7.48 6.69 3.02
CA MET A 234 6.21 5.98 3.16
C MET A 234 6.06 4.94 2.04
N TYR A 235 5.04 4.10 2.17
CA TYR A 235 4.71 3.02 1.26
C TYR A 235 3.20 2.98 1.05
N PHE A 236 2.75 2.63 -0.14
CA PHE A 236 1.35 2.36 -0.44
C PHE A 236 1.26 1.18 -1.40
N ASP A 237 0.11 0.52 -1.44
CA ASP A 237 -0.11 -0.56 -2.41
C ASP A 237 -0.05 0.04 -3.83
N ASP A 238 0.83 -0.49 -4.68
CA ASP A 238 0.96 0.01 -6.05
C ASP A 238 -0.39 -0.18 -6.75
N PRO A 239 -1.03 0.89 -7.26
CA PRO A 239 -2.31 0.78 -7.93
C PRO A 239 -2.24 -0.08 -9.19
N ARG A 240 -1.05 -0.42 -9.69
CA ARG A 240 -0.83 -1.38 -10.79
C ARG A 240 -0.70 -2.82 -10.31
N ASN A 241 -0.48 -3.05 -9.02
CA ASN A 241 -0.75 -4.36 -8.41
C ASN A 241 -2.26 -4.53 -8.23
N ILE A 242 -3.06 -4.07 -9.21
CA ILE A 242 -4.48 -4.30 -9.34
C ILE A 242 -4.68 -5.77 -9.00
N GLU A 243 -5.32 -6.06 -7.85
CA GLU A 243 -5.98 -7.35 -7.68
C GLU A 243 -6.77 -7.54 -8.96
N PRO A 244 -6.49 -8.59 -9.74
CA PRO A 244 -6.75 -8.57 -11.15
C PRO A 244 -8.19 -8.15 -11.40
N TYR A 245 -8.36 -7.31 -12.41
CA TYR A 245 -9.40 -7.56 -13.40
C TYR A 245 -9.42 -9.09 -13.61
N ASP A 246 -10.39 -9.75 -12.97
CA ASP A 246 -10.57 -11.20 -12.83
C ASP A 246 -10.16 -11.92 -11.51
N MET A 247 -10.68 -11.46 -10.37
CA MET A 247 -11.26 -12.44 -9.42
C MET A 247 -12.34 -13.33 -10.08
N ALA A 248 -12.88 -12.93 -11.24
CA ALA A 248 -13.86 -13.70 -12.00
C ALA A 248 -13.29 -15.00 -12.60
N ILE A 249 -11.99 -15.06 -12.89
CA ILE A 249 -11.35 -16.27 -13.45
C ILE A 249 -10.89 -17.23 -12.34
N GLY A 250 -10.65 -16.75 -11.11
CA GLY A 250 -10.33 -17.59 -9.94
C GLY A 250 -8.89 -18.14 -9.87
N LEU A 251 -8.02 -17.84 -10.85
CA LEU A 251 -6.62 -18.27 -10.81
C LEU A 251 -5.72 -17.25 -10.08
N ASP A 252 -5.54 -17.41 -8.78
CA ASP A 252 -4.66 -16.56 -7.95
C ASP A 252 -3.15 -16.90 -8.06
N THR A 253 -2.75 -17.69 -9.06
CA THR A 253 -1.34 -17.98 -9.28
C THR A 253 -0.64 -16.72 -9.76
N SER A 254 0.14 -16.10 -8.87
CA SER A 254 0.92 -14.89 -9.15
C SER A 254 2.37 -15.06 -8.72
N TRP A 255 3.25 -14.28 -9.35
CA TRP A 255 4.67 -14.27 -9.04
C TRP A 255 5.22 -12.85 -9.02
N ILE A 256 6.32 -12.68 -8.29
CA ILE A 256 6.98 -11.38 -8.11
C ILE A 256 8.20 -11.34 -9.03
N VAL A 257 8.26 -10.30 -9.86
CA VAL A 257 9.38 -10.06 -10.78
C VAL A 257 9.99 -8.68 -10.52
N PRO A 258 11.22 -8.42 -11.00
CA PRO A 258 11.78 -7.07 -11.08
C PRO A 258 10.82 -6.09 -11.75
N ALA A 259 10.81 -4.83 -11.31
CA ALA A 259 9.87 -3.84 -11.82
C ALA A 259 10.08 -3.44 -13.30
N ASP A 260 11.26 -3.70 -13.86
CA ASP A 260 11.64 -3.53 -15.27
C ASP A 260 11.45 -4.79 -16.13
N ALA A 261 11.06 -5.90 -15.50
CA ALA A 261 10.77 -7.14 -16.22
C ALA A 261 9.54 -7.00 -17.09
#